data_AF-A0AAE9AEM5-F1
#
_entry.id   AF-A0AAE9AEM5-F1
#
_cell.length_a   1.000
_cell.length_b   1.000
_cell.length_c   1.000
_cell.angle_alpha   90.00
_cell.angle_beta   90.00
_cell.angle_gamma   90.00
#
_symmetry.space_group_name_H-M   'P 1'
#
loop_
_entity.id
_entity.type
_entity.pdbx_description
1 polymer ?
#
loop_
_entity_poly.entity_id
_entity_poly.type
_entity_poly.pdbx_seq_one_letter_code
_entity_poly.pdbx_strand_id
1 'polypeptide(L)'
;MIKVFGSINAENYISYEPKEDETCEQHCFETDHCILTWNSSNLEVGCLELSHLDRNIKFIIDRGTSGSKISFKVTLPDNNCPAFNEINYTLILPSGEVLNWKQTESGWKRKQCRQGWKKFERSDGTTVCLQTFRVDEGITRGASKTKCEEIGAKLTGVASVEESKWIYG
;
A
#
# COMPACT_ATOMS: atom_id res chain seq x y z
N MET A 1 -15.08 5.48 -5.82
CA MET A 1 -14.21 5.65 -4.63
C MET A 1 -15.07 5.58 -3.37
N ILE A 2 -14.60 4.96 -2.29
CA ILE A 2 -15.31 4.90 -1.00
C ILE A 2 -14.78 5.99 -0.09
N LYS A 3 -15.66 6.74 0.58
CA LYS A 3 -15.26 7.81 1.50
C LYS A 3 -15.38 7.36 2.95
N VAL A 4 -14.40 7.71 3.77
CA VAL A 4 -14.42 7.52 5.23
C VAL A 4 -13.95 8.78 5.92
N PHE A 5 -14.31 8.94 7.18
CA PHE A 5 -13.80 9.98 8.05
C PHE A 5 -12.67 9.43 8.92
N GLY A 6 -11.57 10.18 8.99
CA GLY A 6 -10.44 9.78 9.80
C GLY A 6 -9.25 10.72 9.72
N SER A 7 -8.17 10.32 10.36
CA SER A 7 -6.84 10.89 10.19
C SER A 7 -5.97 9.92 9.42
N ILE A 8 -5.04 10.44 8.62
CA ILE A 8 -4.06 9.64 7.89
C ILE A 8 -2.66 10.03 8.30
N ASN A 9 -1.86 9.03 8.64
CA ASN A 9 -0.43 9.19 8.85
C ASN A 9 0.30 8.48 7.71
N ALA A 10 0.83 9.25 6.77
CA ALA A 10 1.59 8.75 5.62
C ALA A 10 2.92 9.49 5.52
N GLU A 11 4.01 8.76 5.25
CA GLU A 11 5.36 9.34 5.14
C GLU A 11 5.60 10.00 3.77
N ASN A 12 4.91 9.55 2.73
CA ASN A 12 5.04 10.06 1.37
C ASN A 12 3.66 10.30 0.75
N TYR A 13 3.51 11.42 0.05
CA TYR A 13 2.29 11.79 -0.65
C TYR A 13 2.57 12.80 -1.75
N ILE A 14 1.65 12.88 -2.71
CA ILE A 14 1.68 13.84 -3.81
C ILE A 14 0.67 14.95 -3.48
N SER A 15 1.09 16.21 -3.59
CA SER A 15 0.15 17.33 -3.53
C SER A 15 -0.46 17.52 -4.91
N TYR A 16 -1.78 17.60 -4.98
CA TYR A 16 -2.52 17.83 -6.21
C TYR A 16 -3.52 18.98 -6.03
N GLU A 17 -3.58 19.86 -7.01
CA GLU A 17 -4.52 20.97 -7.06
C GLU A 17 -5.49 20.73 -8.22
N PRO A 18 -6.80 20.53 -7.94
CA PRO A 18 -7.79 20.30 -8.98
C PRO A 18 -7.96 21.50 -9.90
N LYS A 19 -8.30 21.23 -11.16
CA LYS A 19 -8.76 22.25 -12.11
C LYS A 19 -10.17 22.74 -11.71
N GLU A 20 -10.61 23.89 -12.23
CA GLU A 20 -11.88 24.55 -11.85
C GLU A 20 -13.10 23.61 -11.87
N ASP A 21 -13.15 22.62 -12.77
CA ASP A 21 -14.27 21.69 -12.94
C ASP A 21 -13.99 20.26 -12.46
N GLU A 22 -12.89 20.01 -11.75
CA GLU A 22 -12.46 18.67 -11.32
C GLU A 22 -12.45 18.57 -9.78
N THR A 23 -12.84 17.40 -9.25
CA THR A 23 -12.61 17.11 -7.82
C THR A 23 -11.41 16.20 -7.65
N CYS A 24 -10.75 16.27 -6.49
CA CYS A 24 -9.68 15.35 -6.12
C CYS A 24 -10.07 13.88 -6.26
N GLU A 25 -11.31 13.52 -5.89
CA GLU A 25 -11.77 12.14 -6.03
C GLU A 25 -11.98 11.73 -7.48
N GLN A 26 -12.43 12.64 -8.34
CA GLN A 26 -12.54 12.39 -9.76
C GLN A 26 -11.16 12.20 -10.37
N HIS A 27 -10.24 13.12 -10.09
CA HIS A 27 -8.85 13.02 -10.54
C HIS A 27 -8.21 11.69 -10.15
N CYS A 28 -8.24 11.35 -8.86
CA CYS A 28 -7.66 10.12 -8.36
C CYS A 28 -8.35 8.85 -8.91
N PHE A 29 -9.65 8.92 -9.20
CA PHE A 29 -10.37 7.81 -9.82
C PHE A 29 -9.91 7.56 -11.26
N GLU A 30 -9.70 8.62 -12.03
CA GLU A 30 -9.27 8.55 -13.44
C GLU A 30 -7.75 8.28 -13.56
N THR A 31 -6.97 8.74 -12.58
CA THR A 31 -5.52 8.57 -12.55
C THR A 31 -5.14 7.15 -12.11
N ASP A 32 -4.44 6.42 -12.99
CA ASP A 32 -4.04 5.02 -12.75
C ASP A 32 -3.21 4.85 -11.48
N HIS A 33 -2.28 5.78 -11.24
CA HIS A 33 -1.36 5.66 -10.12
C HIS A 33 -2.01 5.96 -8.76
N CYS A 34 -3.06 6.77 -8.72
CA CYS A 34 -3.69 7.17 -7.48
C CYS A 34 -4.57 6.05 -6.90
N ILE A 35 -4.41 5.80 -5.60
CA ILE A 35 -5.16 4.77 -4.86
C ILE A 35 -5.94 5.33 -3.68
N LEU A 36 -5.59 6.53 -3.24
CA LEU A 36 -6.21 7.21 -2.12
C LEU A 36 -5.97 8.71 -2.25
N THR A 37 -6.98 9.51 -1.92
CA THR A 37 -6.86 10.97 -1.82
C THR A 37 -7.55 11.49 -0.56
N TRP A 38 -7.05 12.58 0.01
CA TRP A 38 -7.66 13.25 1.15
C TRP A 38 -7.38 14.74 1.17
N ASN A 39 -8.29 15.49 1.77
CA ASN A 39 -8.06 16.90 2.03
C ASN A 39 -7.32 17.03 3.37
N SER A 40 -6.12 17.62 3.33
CA SER A 40 -5.38 17.97 4.54
C SER A 40 -5.88 19.30 5.05
N SER A 41 -6.15 19.41 6.35
CA SER A 41 -6.52 20.69 6.99
C SER A 41 -5.42 21.75 6.92
N ASN A 42 -4.21 21.38 6.50
CA ASN A 42 -3.07 22.29 6.32
C ASN A 42 -2.92 22.81 4.88
N LEU A 43 -3.76 22.35 3.94
CA LEU A 43 -3.81 22.91 2.58
C LEU A 43 -5.03 23.82 2.47
N GLU A 44 -4.81 25.08 2.08
CA GLU A 44 -5.87 26.03 1.76
C GLU A 44 -6.62 25.64 0.47
N VAL A 45 -5.90 25.07 -0.50
CA VAL A 45 -6.42 24.59 -1.78
C VAL A 45 -5.76 23.25 -2.13
N GLY A 46 -6.52 22.32 -2.72
CA GLY A 46 -6.02 21.03 -3.18
C GLY A 46 -6.15 19.89 -2.17
N CYS A 47 -5.50 18.78 -2.51
CA CYS A 47 -5.54 17.52 -1.76
C CYS A 47 -4.21 16.79 -1.83
N LEU A 48 -4.08 15.80 -0.96
CA LEU A 48 -2.94 14.90 -0.92
C LEU A 48 -3.36 13.54 -1.48
N GLU A 49 -2.47 12.92 -2.25
CA GLU A 49 -2.71 11.64 -2.90
C GLU A 49 -1.64 10.61 -2.53
N LEU A 50 -2.07 9.37 -2.38
CA LEU A 50 -1.17 8.22 -2.35
C LEU A 50 -1.18 7.52 -3.70
N SER A 51 0.02 7.31 -4.21
CA SER A 51 0.27 6.58 -5.44
C SER A 51 0.68 5.15 -5.14
N HIS A 52 0.11 4.15 -5.81
CA HIS A 52 0.60 2.77 -5.71
C HIS A 52 2.00 2.56 -6.33
N LEU A 53 2.49 3.55 -7.06
CA LEU A 53 3.87 3.56 -7.57
C LEU A 53 4.87 3.89 -6.47
N ASP A 54 4.41 4.54 -5.38
CA ASP A 54 5.21 4.64 -4.17
C ASP A 54 5.30 3.25 -3.53
N ARG A 55 6.54 2.85 -3.28
CA ARG A 55 6.94 1.50 -2.92
C ARG A 55 7.21 1.33 -1.44
N ASN A 56 7.16 2.43 -0.69
CA ASN A 56 7.31 2.47 0.76
C ASN A 56 6.04 3.06 1.42
N ILE A 57 4.86 2.80 0.87
CA ILE A 57 3.63 3.31 1.48
C ILE A 57 3.36 2.52 2.76
N LYS A 58 3.59 3.20 3.88
CA LYS A 58 3.04 2.86 5.17
C LYS A 58 2.07 3.96 5.52
N PHE A 59 0.79 3.60 5.61
CA PHE A 59 -0.20 4.50 6.16
C PHE A 59 -1.10 3.77 7.13
N ILE A 60 -1.52 4.53 8.14
CA ILE A 60 -2.55 4.15 9.09
C ILE A 60 -3.65 5.20 8.95
N ILE A 61 -4.87 4.72 8.79
CA ILE A 61 -6.06 5.55 8.82
C ILE A 61 -6.81 5.21 10.09
N ASP A 62 -6.86 6.13 11.02
CA ASP A 62 -7.67 5.98 12.23
C ASP A 62 -9.10 6.46 11.93
N ARG A 63 -10.07 5.59 12.16
CA ARG A 63 -11.50 5.87 12.06
C ARG A 63 -11.87 6.94 13.07
N GLY A 64 -12.55 7.97 12.60
CA GLY A 64 -13.10 9.00 13.45
C GLY A 64 -14.50 9.40 12.97
N THR A 65 -15.32 9.88 13.88
CA THR A 65 -16.57 10.60 13.56
C THR A 65 -16.30 12.06 13.19
N SER A 66 -15.04 12.50 13.31
CA SER A 66 -14.54 13.85 13.03
C SER A 66 -13.14 13.74 12.42
N GLY A 67 -12.84 14.50 11.35
CA GLY A 67 -11.54 14.47 10.68
C GLY A 67 -11.61 14.75 9.18
N SER A 68 -10.50 14.50 8.48
CA SER A 68 -10.42 14.62 7.02
C SER A 68 -11.31 13.59 6.32
N LYS A 69 -11.93 13.98 5.21
CA LYS A 69 -12.58 13.05 4.29
C LYS A 69 -11.49 12.35 3.48
N ILE A 70 -11.37 11.03 3.68
CA ILE A 70 -10.40 10.18 3.00
C ILE A 70 -11.15 9.32 2.00
N SER A 71 -10.72 9.31 0.75
CA SER A 71 -11.37 8.59 -0.35
C SER A 71 -10.47 7.48 -0.89
N PHE A 72 -10.96 6.25 -0.88
CA PHE A 72 -10.27 5.04 -1.34
C PHE A 72 -10.71 4.65 -2.75
N LYS A 73 -9.72 4.30 -3.59
CA LYS A 73 -9.98 3.55 -4.81
C LYS A 73 -10.11 2.08 -4.45
N VAL A 74 -11.24 1.46 -4.78
CA VAL A 74 -11.51 0.03 -4.52
C VAL A 74 -12.16 -0.60 -5.74
N THR A 75 -12.03 -1.91 -5.86
CA THR A 75 -12.76 -2.73 -6.82
C THR A 75 -13.95 -3.37 -6.10
N LEU A 76 -15.18 -3.01 -6.49
CA LEU A 76 -16.41 -3.58 -5.94
C LEU A 76 -16.92 -4.69 -6.87
N PRO A 77 -17.41 -5.82 -6.33
CA PRO A 77 -17.86 -6.96 -7.14
C PRO A 77 -19.07 -6.63 -8.03
N ASP A 78 -20.02 -5.82 -7.58
CA ASP A 78 -21.30 -5.58 -8.28
C ASP A 78 -21.60 -4.10 -8.56
N ASN A 79 -20.60 -3.21 -8.54
CA ASN A 79 -20.78 -1.73 -8.60
C ASN A 79 -21.73 -1.12 -7.55
N ASN A 80 -22.34 -1.92 -6.69
CA ASN A 80 -23.14 -1.48 -5.55
C ASN A 80 -22.23 -1.17 -4.36
N CYS A 81 -22.51 -0.06 -3.66
CA CYS A 81 -21.85 0.28 -2.42
C CYS A 81 -22.27 -0.72 -1.32
N PRO A 82 -21.36 -1.59 -0.82
CA PRO A 82 -21.67 -2.51 0.26
C PRO A 82 -21.91 -1.75 1.57
N ALA A 83 -22.54 -2.40 2.55
CA ALA A 83 -22.54 -1.87 3.90
C ALA A 83 -21.09 -1.70 4.37
N PHE A 84 -20.78 -0.60 5.07
CA PHE A 84 -19.41 -0.23 5.46
C PHE A 84 -18.62 -1.36 6.15
N ASN A 85 -19.31 -2.22 6.92
CA ASN A 85 -18.70 -3.36 7.62
C ASN A 85 -18.40 -4.56 6.71
N GLU A 86 -18.92 -4.58 5.49
CA GLU A 86 -18.79 -5.64 4.49
C GLU A 86 -17.83 -5.26 3.35
N ILE A 87 -17.32 -4.04 3.37
CA ILE A 87 -16.40 -3.54 2.35
C ILE A 87 -15.05 -4.22 2.54
N ASN A 88 -14.74 -5.15 1.64
CA ASN A 88 -13.37 -5.58 1.44
C ASN A 88 -12.64 -4.49 0.65
N TYR A 89 -11.81 -3.72 1.34
CA TYR A 89 -11.00 -2.68 0.73
C TYR A 89 -9.86 -3.37 -0.03
N THR A 90 -10.15 -3.71 -1.28
CA THR A 90 -9.24 -4.33 -2.25
C THR A 90 -9.31 -3.55 -3.56
N LEU A 91 -8.20 -3.49 -4.30
CA LEU A 91 -8.07 -2.80 -5.57
C LEU A 91 -7.25 -3.68 -6.49
N ILE A 92 -7.85 -4.03 -7.60
CA ILE A 92 -7.21 -4.79 -8.66
C ILE A 92 -6.66 -3.77 -9.66
N LEU A 93 -5.34 -3.70 -9.76
CA LEU A 93 -4.68 -2.85 -10.75
C LEU A 93 -4.84 -3.44 -12.17
N PRO A 94 -4.69 -2.64 -13.24
CA PRO A 94 -4.70 -3.13 -14.62
C PRO A 94 -3.68 -4.25 -14.90
N SER A 95 -2.59 -4.31 -14.12
CA SER A 95 -1.58 -5.38 -14.17
C SER A 95 -2.06 -6.73 -13.62
N GLY A 96 -3.24 -6.77 -12.98
CA GLY A 96 -3.73 -7.92 -12.21
C GLY A 96 -3.18 -7.98 -10.78
N GLU A 97 -2.31 -7.05 -10.38
CA GLU A 97 -1.84 -6.96 -8.99
C GLU A 97 -2.99 -6.57 -8.06
N VAL A 98 -3.19 -7.37 -7.01
CA VAL A 98 -4.23 -7.15 -6.02
C VAL A 98 -3.66 -6.44 -4.81
N LEU A 99 -4.11 -5.21 -4.61
CA LEU A 99 -3.74 -4.38 -3.49
C LEU A 99 -4.78 -4.52 -2.37
N ASN A 100 -4.33 -4.99 -1.20
CA ASN A 100 -5.21 -5.22 -0.05
C ASN A 100 -4.93 -4.23 1.08
N TRP A 101 -6.00 -3.67 1.65
CA TRP A 101 -5.95 -2.88 2.87
C TRP A 101 -6.26 -3.81 4.04
N LYS A 102 -5.41 -3.82 5.07
CA LYS A 102 -5.64 -4.62 6.28
C LYS A 102 -6.42 -3.77 7.27
N GLN A 103 -7.66 -4.14 7.54
CA GLN A 103 -8.43 -3.52 8.61
C GLN A 103 -7.76 -3.78 9.97
N THR A 104 -7.77 -2.77 10.84
CA THR A 104 -7.33 -2.82 12.24
C THR A 104 -8.49 -2.45 13.15
N GLU A 105 -8.33 -2.63 14.46
CA GLU A 105 -9.35 -2.23 15.46
C GLU A 105 -9.76 -0.76 15.31
N SER A 106 -8.78 0.13 15.08
CA SER A 106 -9.00 1.56 14.92
C SER A 106 -9.23 1.99 13.48
N GLY A 107 -9.08 1.15 12.46
CA GLY A 107 -8.68 1.71 11.17
C GLY A 107 -8.37 0.79 10.00
N TRP A 108 -7.51 1.29 9.12
CA TRP A 108 -6.91 0.53 8.03
C TRP A 108 -5.42 0.79 7.96
N LYS A 109 -4.66 -0.26 7.72
CA LYS A 109 -3.23 -0.18 7.44
C LYS A 109 -2.90 -0.82 6.11
N ARG A 110 -1.93 -0.24 5.41
CA ARG A 110 -1.32 -0.87 4.26
C ARG A 110 0.19 -0.75 4.34
N LYS A 111 0.84 -1.83 3.91
CA LYS A 111 2.28 -1.92 3.70
C LYS A 111 2.48 -2.55 2.34
N GLN A 112 3.03 -1.78 1.40
CA GLN A 112 3.39 -2.28 0.08
C GLN A 112 4.89 -2.59 0.05
N CYS A 113 5.26 -3.60 -0.74
CA CYS A 113 6.66 -3.94 -0.99
C CYS A 113 7.19 -3.20 -2.21
N ARG A 114 8.51 -3.04 -2.29
CA ARG A 114 9.15 -2.45 -3.46
C ARG A 114 8.89 -3.31 -4.71
N GLN A 115 8.84 -2.72 -5.91
CA GLN A 115 8.64 -3.49 -7.13
C GLN A 115 9.70 -4.59 -7.28
N GLY A 116 9.27 -5.78 -7.66
CA GLY A 116 10.13 -6.98 -7.71
C GLY A 116 10.24 -7.71 -6.37
N TRP A 117 9.84 -7.08 -5.27
CA TRP A 117 9.78 -7.69 -3.96
C TRP A 117 8.40 -8.29 -3.74
N LYS A 118 8.38 -9.53 -3.26
CA LYS A 118 7.18 -10.26 -2.92
C LYS A 118 6.88 -10.10 -1.43
N LYS A 119 5.60 -9.98 -1.09
CA LYS A 119 5.12 -9.86 0.29
C LYS A 119 4.84 -11.25 0.89
N PHE A 120 5.32 -11.50 2.10
CA PHE A 120 4.97 -12.68 2.88
C PHE A 120 4.52 -12.28 4.29
N GLU A 121 3.46 -12.90 4.79
CA GLU A 121 2.98 -12.72 6.17
C GLU A 121 3.36 -13.95 6.99
N ARG A 122 4.23 -13.75 7.99
CA ARG A 122 4.70 -14.80 8.89
C ARG A 122 3.61 -15.13 9.92
N SER A 123 3.73 -16.30 10.53
CA SER A 123 2.78 -16.81 11.54
C SER A 123 2.70 -15.94 12.80
N ASP A 124 3.73 -15.16 13.10
CA ASP A 124 3.76 -14.18 14.20
C ASP A 124 3.05 -12.85 13.84
N GLY A 125 2.47 -12.74 12.64
CA GLY A 125 1.84 -11.53 12.12
C GLY A 125 2.83 -10.51 11.53
N THR A 126 4.12 -10.82 11.49
CA THR A 126 5.14 -9.99 10.86
C THR A 126 5.00 -10.07 9.34
N THR A 127 4.79 -8.94 8.68
CA THR A 127 4.87 -8.84 7.22
C THR A 127 6.30 -8.52 6.78
N VAL A 128 6.87 -9.34 5.91
CA VAL A 128 8.17 -9.12 5.27
C VAL A 128 8.01 -8.88 3.77
N CYS A 129 8.87 -8.03 3.23
CA CYS A 129 9.06 -7.85 1.80
C CYS A 129 10.38 -8.53 1.43
N LEU A 130 10.34 -9.46 0.48
CA LEU A 130 11.47 -10.28 0.11
C LEU A 130 11.74 -10.19 -1.38
N GLN A 131 13.00 -10.04 -1.76
CA GLN A 131 13.45 -10.21 -3.14
C GLN A 131 14.53 -11.28 -3.19
N THR A 132 14.35 -12.22 -4.10
CA THR A 132 15.30 -13.30 -4.35
C THR A 132 16.22 -12.93 -5.49
N PHE A 133 17.51 -13.21 -5.33
CA PHE A 133 18.49 -13.07 -6.39
C PHE A 133 19.03 -14.45 -6.73
N ARG A 134 18.98 -14.82 -8.01
CA ARG A 134 19.65 -16.03 -8.49
C ARG A 134 21.12 -15.72 -8.70
N VAL A 135 21.98 -16.58 -8.17
CA VAL A 135 23.41 -16.51 -8.41
C VAL A 135 23.85 -17.88 -8.90
N ASP A 136 24.43 -17.95 -10.10
CA ASP A 136 24.80 -19.22 -10.74
C ASP A 136 26.14 -19.75 -10.20
N GLU A 137 27.08 -18.86 -9.90
CA GLU A 137 28.34 -19.18 -9.21
C GLU A 137 28.18 -18.82 -7.73
N GLY A 138 28.17 -19.81 -6.84
CA GLY A 138 27.83 -19.64 -5.42
C GLY A 138 28.43 -18.39 -4.76
N ILE A 139 27.62 -17.69 -3.96
CA ILE A 139 28.00 -16.43 -3.30
C ILE A 139 28.28 -16.64 -1.82
N THR A 140 29.27 -15.93 -1.28
CA THR A 140 29.53 -15.94 0.17
C THR A 140 28.44 -15.16 0.92
N ARG A 141 28.12 -15.58 2.15
CA ARG A 141 27.17 -14.87 3.00
C ARG A 141 27.54 -13.39 3.21
N GLY A 142 28.84 -13.10 3.33
CA GLY A 142 29.35 -11.73 3.47
C GLY A 142 29.02 -10.87 2.25
N ALA A 143 29.29 -11.37 1.04
CA ALA A 143 28.96 -10.69 -0.20
C ALA A 143 27.44 -10.51 -0.37
N SER A 144 26.63 -11.51 -0.02
CA SER A 144 25.17 -11.38 -0.03
C SER A 144 24.68 -10.28 0.91
N LYS A 145 25.26 -10.17 2.11
CA LYS A 145 24.91 -9.12 3.08
C LYS A 145 25.21 -7.73 2.51
N THR A 146 26.42 -7.52 2.00
CA THR A 146 26.81 -6.24 1.37
C THR A 146 25.85 -5.89 0.23
N LYS A 147 25.49 -6.87 -0.62
CA LYS A 147 24.58 -6.62 -1.73
C LYS A 147 23.18 -6.20 -1.29
N CYS A 148 22.66 -6.81 -0.21
CA CYS A 148 21.39 -6.39 0.36
C CYS A 148 21.46 -4.97 0.96
N GLU A 149 22.57 -4.61 1.60
CA GLU A 149 22.77 -3.29 2.19
C GLU A 149 22.88 -2.19 1.10
N GLU A 150 23.55 -2.47 -0.02
CA GLU A 150 23.63 -1.56 -1.19
C GLU A 150 22.26 -1.15 -1.74
N ILE A 151 21.28 -2.05 -1.70
CA ILE A 151 19.90 -1.79 -2.15
C ILE A 151 18.99 -1.32 -1.01
N GLY A 152 19.55 -0.91 0.13
CA GLY A 152 18.80 -0.43 1.28
C GLY A 152 17.89 -1.48 1.90
N ALA A 153 18.36 -2.73 1.94
CA ALA A 153 17.68 -3.88 2.54
C ALA A 153 18.60 -4.60 3.53
N LYS A 154 18.09 -5.67 4.14
CA LYS A 154 18.86 -6.53 5.06
C LYS A 154 18.78 -7.97 4.59
N LEU A 155 19.91 -8.67 4.60
CA LEU A 155 19.94 -10.11 4.36
C LEU A 155 19.11 -10.80 5.45
N THR A 156 18.11 -11.56 5.04
CA THR A 156 17.16 -12.24 5.93
C THR A 156 17.42 -13.73 5.97
N GLY A 157 17.12 -14.33 7.11
CA GLY A 157 16.86 -15.77 7.19
C GLY A 157 15.44 -16.10 6.74
N VAL A 158 15.15 -17.40 6.67
CA VAL A 158 13.81 -17.95 6.44
C VAL A 158 13.26 -18.41 7.78
N ALA A 159 12.06 -17.97 8.15
CA ALA A 159 11.48 -18.22 9.47
C ALA A 159 10.59 -19.47 9.53
N SER A 160 10.09 -19.98 8.39
CA SER A 160 9.27 -21.19 8.37
C SER A 160 9.42 -22.02 7.09
N VAL A 161 8.94 -23.27 7.13
CA VAL A 161 8.91 -24.16 5.96
C VAL A 161 7.99 -23.60 4.87
N GLU A 162 6.88 -22.98 5.26
CA GLU A 162 5.94 -22.31 4.36
C GLU A 162 6.61 -21.12 3.67
N GLU A 163 7.37 -20.30 4.41
CA GLU A 163 8.14 -19.19 3.84
C GLU A 163 9.18 -19.71 2.84
N SER A 164 9.85 -20.83 3.15
CA SER A 164 10.79 -21.47 2.23
C SER A 164 10.11 -21.90 0.93
N LYS A 165 9.01 -22.65 1.01
CA LYS A 165 8.27 -23.12 -0.17
C LYS A 165 7.79 -21.94 -1.02
N TRP A 166 7.24 -20.92 -0.38
CA TRP A 166 6.78 -19.70 -1.05
C TRP A 166 7.91 -18.92 -1.75
N ILE A 167 9.13 -18.92 -1.20
CA ILE A 167 10.32 -18.32 -1.84
C ILE A 167 10.68 -19.07 -3.13
N TYR A 168 10.65 -20.40 -3.11
CA TYR A 168 11.02 -21.23 -4.26
C TYR A 168 9.96 -21.25 -5.37
N GLY A 169 8.68 -21.04 -5.03
CA GLY A 169 7.57 -21.10 -5.97
C GLY A 169 7.07 -22.53 -6.14
#